data_AF-A0A5C3KDZ4-F1
#
_entry.id   AF-A0A5C3KDZ4-F1
#
_cell.length_a   1.000
_cell.length_b   1.000
_cell.length_c   1.000
_cell.angle_alpha   90.00
_cell.angle_beta   90.00
_cell.angle_gamma   90.00
#
_symmetry.space_group_name_H-M   'P 1'
#
loop_
_entity.id
_entity.type
_entity.pdbx_description
1 polymer ?
#
loop_
_entity_poly.entity_id
_entity_poly.type
_entity_poly.pdbx_seq_one_letter_code
_entity_poly.pdbx_strand_id
1 'polypeptide(L)'
;MRKRVELWSVVMKSDVLQCAGSSRLEPPPLKDHVPEADFIDIIVQDANIERLIEDKLLGMKVLARILEKDGWREKVLATVLKKSDGMFLVASLQLDVLRSCMNIDGLRKALDGLPGGVDAMYFATMKHIEAQNYPIIIKCAPTWLVHTCWMLSMDDLLHAIAVQPDTFKFNPELLLTADTLLSL
;
A
#
# COMPACT_ATOMS: atom_id res chain seq x y z
N MET A 1 15.29 2.95 -17.15
CA MET A 1 13.97 2.93 -17.84
C MET A 1 12.98 3.60 -16.91
N ARG A 2 12.40 4.73 -17.34
CA ARG A 2 11.60 5.63 -16.49
C ARG A 2 10.17 5.09 -16.42
N LYS A 3 9.77 4.46 -15.31
CA LYS A 3 8.39 3.98 -15.12
C LYS A 3 7.51 5.18 -14.78
N ARG A 4 6.79 5.67 -15.78
CA ARG A 4 5.91 6.82 -15.68
C ARG A 4 4.58 6.35 -15.10
N VAL A 5 4.30 6.70 -13.86
CA VAL A 5 2.92 6.72 -13.34
C VAL A 5 2.47 8.15 -13.49
N GLU A 6 1.73 8.45 -14.56
CA GLU A 6 1.13 9.77 -14.73
C GLU A 6 -0.06 9.83 -13.78
N LEU A 7 0.03 10.62 -12.72
CA LEU A 7 -1.16 11.12 -12.05
C LEU A 7 -1.31 12.59 -12.39
N TRP A 8 -2.42 12.93 -13.01
CA TRP A 8 -2.84 14.30 -13.26
C TRP A 8 -3.54 14.79 -12.02
N SER A 9 -3.28 16.04 -11.59
CA SER A 9 -4.16 16.76 -10.68
C SER A 9 -4.78 17.95 -11.41
N VAL A 10 -6.12 18.07 -11.39
CA VAL A 10 -6.87 19.20 -11.93
C VAL A 10 -7.30 20.08 -10.76
N VAL A 11 -6.87 21.34 -10.72
CA VAL A 11 -7.40 22.32 -9.76
C VAL A 11 -8.26 23.34 -10.51
N MET A 12 -9.58 23.28 -10.29
CA MET A 12 -10.55 24.25 -10.80
C MET A 12 -10.74 25.36 -9.77
N LYS A 13 -10.63 26.62 -10.20
CA LYS A 13 -10.87 27.80 -9.36
C LYS A 13 -12.02 28.61 -9.95
N SER A 14 -13.19 28.54 -9.32
CA SER A 14 -14.32 29.45 -9.58
C SER A 14 -14.55 30.33 -8.35
N ASP A 15 -15.17 31.50 -8.52
CA ASP A 15 -15.55 32.43 -7.45
C ASP A 15 -16.41 31.80 -6.33
N VAL A 16 -16.95 30.58 -6.52
CA VAL A 16 -17.87 29.91 -5.58
C VAL A 16 -17.45 28.46 -5.21
N LEU A 17 -16.54 27.83 -5.97
CA LEU A 17 -16.08 26.45 -5.69
C LEU A 17 -14.66 26.20 -6.18
N GLN A 18 -13.87 25.50 -5.35
CA GLN A 18 -12.55 25.00 -5.69
C GLN A 18 -12.59 23.46 -5.68
N CYS A 19 -12.22 22.83 -6.80
CA CYS A 19 -12.24 21.37 -6.94
C CYS A 19 -10.85 20.85 -7.31
N ALA A 20 -10.44 19.74 -6.69
CA ALA A 20 -9.23 19.00 -7.03
C ALA A 20 -9.61 17.60 -7.54
N GLY A 21 -9.16 17.20 -8.72
CA GLY A 21 -9.40 15.87 -9.29
C GLY A 21 -8.10 15.17 -9.65
N SER A 22 -8.04 13.83 -9.59
CA SER A 22 -6.87 13.07 -10.07
C SER A 22 -7.21 12.05 -11.14
N SER A 23 -6.34 11.88 -12.15
CA SER A 23 -6.48 10.86 -13.21
C SER A 23 -5.18 10.11 -13.44
N ARG A 24 -5.25 8.79 -13.72
CA ARG A 24 -4.08 7.98 -14.12
C ARG A 24 -3.85 7.90 -15.63
N LEU A 25 -4.89 8.21 -16.42
CA LEU A 25 -4.82 8.24 -17.87
C LEU A 25 -4.51 9.67 -18.29
N GLU A 26 -3.74 9.85 -19.38
CA GLU A 26 -3.69 11.14 -20.08
C GLU A 26 -5.12 11.65 -20.20
N PRO A 27 -5.43 12.84 -19.67
CA PRO A 27 -6.78 13.33 -19.69
C PRO A 27 -7.24 13.38 -21.16
N PRO A 28 -8.39 12.78 -21.54
CA PRO A 28 -9.07 13.23 -22.78
C PRO A 28 -9.16 14.74 -22.70
N PRO A 29 -9.07 15.52 -23.79
CA PRO A 29 -8.61 16.91 -23.78
C PRO A 29 -9.44 17.82 -22.85
N LEU A 30 -9.19 17.70 -21.55
CA LEU A 30 -9.89 18.37 -20.46
C LEU A 30 -9.43 19.83 -20.47
N LYS A 31 -8.21 20.07 -20.96
CA LYS A 31 -7.72 21.40 -21.31
C LYS A 31 -8.66 22.16 -22.23
N ASP A 32 -9.38 21.47 -23.12
CA ASP A 32 -10.33 22.12 -24.04
C ASP A 32 -11.66 22.47 -23.36
N HIS A 33 -12.02 21.75 -22.29
CA HIS A 33 -13.28 21.94 -21.57
C HIS A 33 -13.16 22.81 -20.32
N VAL A 34 -11.95 22.90 -19.74
CA VAL A 34 -11.65 23.68 -18.54
C VAL A 34 -10.30 24.41 -18.72
N PRO A 35 -10.27 25.44 -19.57
CA PRO A 35 -9.04 26.18 -19.89
C PRO A 35 -8.48 26.98 -18.72
N GLU A 36 -9.31 27.26 -17.70
CA GLU A 36 -8.93 27.98 -16.48
C GLU A 36 -8.34 27.05 -15.39
N ALA A 37 -8.31 25.73 -15.63
CA ALA A 37 -7.77 24.78 -14.67
C ALA A 37 -6.24 24.67 -14.73
N ASP A 38 -5.62 24.55 -13.55
CA ASP A 38 -4.21 24.18 -13.45
C ASP A 38 -4.05 22.66 -13.59
N PHE A 39 -3.14 22.24 -14.48
CA PHE A 39 -2.77 20.85 -14.69
C PHE A 39 -1.36 20.61 -14.16
N ILE A 40 -1.22 19.66 -13.24
CA ILE A 40 0.06 19.31 -12.63
C ILE A 40 0.39 17.86 -12.94
N ASP A 41 1.58 17.65 -13.52
CA ASP A 41 2.14 16.32 -13.74
C ASP A 41 2.77 15.80 -12.45
N ILE A 42 2.24 14.70 -11.92
CA ILE A 42 2.88 14.00 -10.81
C ILE A 42 3.80 12.93 -11.39
N ILE A 43 5.10 13.19 -11.35
CA ILE A 43 6.13 12.27 -11.83
C ILE A 43 6.88 11.69 -10.64
N VAL A 44 6.84 10.37 -10.50
CA VAL A 44 7.63 9.66 -9.50
C VAL A 44 9.05 9.47 -10.02
N GLN A 45 10.03 9.99 -9.28
CA GLN A 45 11.45 9.78 -9.51
C GLN A 45 12.00 8.80 -8.47
N ASP A 46 13.01 8.02 -8.86
CA ASP A 46 13.67 7.05 -7.97
C ASP A 46 14.18 7.73 -6.70
N ALA A 47 14.73 8.95 -6.80
CA ALA A 47 15.17 9.76 -5.66
C ALA A 47 14.07 10.04 -4.61
N ASN A 48 12.81 10.11 -5.04
CA ASN A 48 11.69 10.29 -4.10
C ASN A 48 11.44 9.00 -3.30
N ILE A 49 11.56 7.84 -3.94
CA ILE A 49 11.40 6.53 -3.31
C ILE A 49 12.60 6.24 -2.40
N GLU A 50 13.82 6.57 -2.84
CA GLU A 50 15.03 6.50 -2.01
C GLU A 50 14.84 7.28 -0.71
N ARG A 51 14.31 8.51 -0.81
CA ARG A 51 14.01 9.32 0.37
C ARG A 51 12.97 8.68 1.28
N LEU A 52 11.89 8.12 0.73
CA LEU A 52 10.91 7.35 1.52
C LEU A 52 11.59 6.18 2.25
N ILE A 53 12.47 5.44 1.56
CA ILE A 53 13.17 4.30 2.12
C ILE A 53 14.02 4.75 3.31
N GLU A 54 14.85 5.77 3.11
CA GLU A 54 15.72 6.31 4.15
C GLU A 54 14.93 6.81 5.37
N ASP A 55 13.87 7.59 5.15
CA ASP A 55 13.02 8.12 6.22
C ASP A 55 12.36 6.99 7.03
N LYS A 56 11.86 5.94 6.36
CA LYS A 56 11.29 4.76 7.04
C LYS A 56 12.34 3.97 7.82
N LEU A 57 13.54 3.79 7.27
CA LEU A 57 14.61 3.03 7.93
C LEU A 57 15.07 3.70 9.23
N LEU A 58 15.09 5.04 9.28
CA LEU A 58 15.38 5.79 10.52
C LEU A 58 14.38 5.48 11.64
N GLY A 59 13.12 5.19 11.31
CA GLY A 59 12.08 4.81 12.28
C GLY A 59 12.22 3.38 12.83
N MET A 60 13.02 2.52 12.22
CA MET A 60 13.11 1.09 12.54
C MET A 60 14.35 0.78 13.41
N LYS A 61 14.29 1.10 14.71
CA LYS A 61 15.44 1.02 15.64
C LYS A 61 16.23 -0.30 15.61
N VAL A 62 15.54 -1.45 15.54
CA VAL A 62 16.20 -2.77 15.52
C VAL A 62 16.92 -2.99 14.20
N LEU A 63 16.26 -2.68 13.08
CA LEU A 63 16.83 -2.80 11.74
C LEU A 63 18.01 -1.83 11.57
N ALA A 64 17.90 -0.59 12.05
CA ALA A 64 18.95 0.42 11.97
C ALA A 64 20.29 -0.08 12.52
N ARG A 65 20.30 -0.81 13.66
CA ARG A 65 21.51 -1.43 14.23
C ARG A 65 22.15 -2.48 13.31
N ILE A 66 21.33 -3.17 12.51
CA ILE A 66 21.83 -4.15 11.52
C ILE A 66 22.45 -3.39 10.34
N LEU A 67 21.84 -2.26 9.95
CA LEU A 67 22.27 -1.43 8.81
C LEU A 67 23.52 -0.59 9.07
N GLU A 68 23.88 -0.35 10.35
CA GLU A 68 25.17 0.27 10.72
C GLU A 68 26.38 -0.56 10.28
N LYS A 69 26.19 -1.84 9.93
CA LYS A 69 27.25 -2.69 9.41
C LYS A 69 27.51 -2.38 7.93
N ASP A 70 28.79 -2.31 7.57
CA ASP A 70 29.26 -1.90 6.25
C ASP A 70 28.49 -2.57 5.10
N GLY A 71 27.92 -1.74 4.22
CA GLY A 71 27.28 -2.14 2.96
C GLY A 71 25.82 -2.63 3.06
N TRP A 72 25.27 -2.84 4.28
CA TRP A 72 23.89 -3.34 4.41
C TRP A 72 22.84 -2.28 4.12
N ARG A 73 23.09 -1.02 4.48
CA ARG A 73 22.18 0.09 4.19
C ARG A 73 22.01 0.28 2.69
N GLU A 74 23.12 0.36 1.97
CA GLU A 74 23.15 0.53 0.52
C GLU A 74 22.52 -0.68 -0.17
N LYS A 75 22.77 -1.90 0.33
CA LYS A 75 22.16 -3.12 -0.20
C LYS A 75 20.64 -3.12 -0.02
N VAL A 76 20.14 -2.72 1.15
CA VAL A 76 18.68 -2.60 1.39
C VAL A 76 18.09 -1.55 0.46
N LEU A 77 18.66 -0.36 0.41
CA LEU A 77 18.18 0.74 -0.45
C LEU A 77 18.12 0.29 -1.91
N ALA A 78 19.22 -0.25 -2.46
CA ALA A 78 19.26 -0.68 -3.85
C ALA A 78 18.28 -1.82 -4.15
N THR A 79 18.11 -2.75 -3.22
CA THR A 79 17.20 -3.90 -3.40
C THR A 79 15.74 -3.45 -3.36
N VAL A 80 15.34 -2.67 -2.35
CA VAL A 80 13.96 -2.18 -2.20
C VAL A 80 13.62 -1.24 -3.34
N LEU A 81 14.49 -0.30 -3.71
CA LEU A 81 14.26 0.59 -4.85
C LEU A 81 13.98 -0.21 -6.13
N LYS A 82 14.87 -1.16 -6.46
CA LYS A 82 14.71 -2.01 -7.64
C LYS A 82 13.43 -2.86 -7.59
N LYS A 83 13.13 -3.46 -6.44
CA LYS A 83 11.96 -4.36 -6.27
C LYS A 83 10.65 -3.60 -6.16
N SER A 84 10.67 -2.34 -5.75
CA SER A 84 9.47 -1.49 -5.65
C SER A 84 8.89 -1.14 -7.01
N ASP A 85 9.71 -1.23 -8.06
CA ASP A 85 9.30 -1.01 -9.44
C ASP A 85 8.69 0.38 -9.69
N GLY A 86 9.22 1.40 -9.01
CA GLY A 86 8.74 2.78 -9.11
C GLY A 86 7.50 3.09 -8.27
N MET A 87 7.09 2.20 -7.37
CA MET A 87 5.87 2.37 -6.56
C MET A 87 6.18 2.60 -5.08
N PHE A 88 5.83 3.78 -4.56
CA PHE A 88 5.98 4.11 -3.13
C PHE A 88 5.29 3.12 -2.20
N LEU A 89 4.06 2.71 -2.53
CA LEU A 89 3.31 1.76 -1.70
C LEU A 89 4.03 0.41 -1.61
N VAL A 90 4.58 -0.08 -2.72
CA VAL A 90 5.32 -1.35 -2.75
C VAL A 90 6.60 -1.23 -1.93
N ALA A 91 7.38 -0.15 -2.10
CA ALA A 91 8.56 0.11 -1.27
C ALA A 91 8.22 0.15 0.23
N SER A 92 7.13 0.85 0.57
CA SER A 92 6.62 0.96 1.93
C SER A 92 6.31 -0.40 2.54
N LEU A 93 5.57 -1.26 1.82
CA LEU A 93 5.19 -2.60 2.27
C LEU A 93 6.38 -3.55 2.36
N GLN A 94 7.32 -3.47 1.40
CA GLN A 94 8.57 -4.23 1.42
C GLN A 94 9.40 -3.91 2.67
N LEU A 95 9.49 -2.63 3.06
CA LEU A 95 10.18 -2.23 4.29
C LEU A 95 9.48 -2.77 5.55
N ASP A 96 8.14 -2.87 5.54
CA ASP A 96 7.40 -3.45 6.66
C ASP A 96 7.70 -4.96 6.81
N VAL A 97 7.97 -5.68 5.72
CA VAL A 97 8.50 -7.06 5.77
C VAL A 97 9.87 -7.10 6.46
N LEU A 98 10.76 -6.16 6.12
CA LEU A 98 12.11 -6.10 6.71
C LEU A 98 12.11 -5.68 8.18
N ARG A 99 11.07 -4.99 8.65
CA ARG A 99 10.95 -4.44 10.02
C ARG A 99 11.10 -5.49 11.11
N SER A 100 10.74 -6.75 10.82
CA SER A 100 10.82 -7.88 11.77
C SER A 100 12.21 -8.54 11.86
N CYS A 101 13.16 -8.16 10.99
CA CYS A 101 14.49 -8.75 10.96
C CYS A 101 15.30 -8.39 12.20
N MET A 102 15.78 -9.41 12.93
CA MET A 102 16.56 -9.23 14.16
C MET A 102 18.07 -9.43 13.97
N ASN A 103 18.51 -9.98 12.84
CA ASN A 103 19.91 -10.24 12.55
C ASN A 103 20.18 -10.22 11.03
N ILE A 104 21.47 -10.26 10.66
CA ILE A 104 21.92 -10.22 9.26
C ILE A 104 21.39 -11.40 8.45
N ASP A 105 21.35 -12.61 9.01
CA ASP A 105 20.89 -13.79 8.27
C ASP A 105 19.39 -13.68 7.93
N GLY A 106 18.59 -13.21 8.89
CA GLY A 106 17.18 -12.89 8.67
C GLY A 106 16.99 -11.79 7.63
N LEU A 107 17.77 -10.70 7.73
CA LEU A 107 17.73 -9.61 6.75
C LEU A 107 18.10 -10.10 5.34
N ARG A 108 19.14 -10.91 5.22
CA ARG A 108 19.56 -11.50 3.94
C ARG A 108 18.44 -12.34 3.32
N LYS A 109 17.87 -13.28 4.09
CA LYS A 109 16.77 -14.13 3.64
C LYS A 109 15.53 -13.31 3.25
N ALA A 110 15.21 -12.27 4.02
CA ALA A 110 14.08 -11.39 3.75
C ALA A 110 14.28 -10.58 2.46
N LEU A 111 15.49 -10.08 2.21
CA LEU A 111 15.83 -9.39 0.96
C LEU A 111 15.80 -10.33 -0.26
N ASP A 112 16.31 -11.56 -0.11
CA ASP A 112 16.31 -12.55 -1.19
C ASP A 112 14.88 -12.97 -1.57
N GLY A 113 14.00 -13.11 -0.56
CA GLY A 113 12.58 -13.44 -0.72
C GLY A 113 11.66 -12.25 -0.98
N LEU A 114 12.19 -11.03 -1.12
CA LEU A 114 11.37 -9.82 -1.20
C LEU A 114 10.54 -9.81 -2.49
N PRO A 115 9.19 -9.68 -2.40
CA PRO A 115 8.32 -9.68 -3.57
C PRO A 115 8.59 -8.46 -4.44
N GLY A 116 8.61 -8.62 -5.77
CA GLY A 116 8.86 -7.52 -6.71
C GLY A 116 7.58 -7.00 -7.35
N GLY A 117 7.33 -5.70 -7.27
CA GLY A 117 6.14 -5.06 -7.82
C GLY A 117 4.85 -5.40 -7.04
N VAL A 118 3.73 -4.88 -7.53
CA VAL A 118 2.44 -4.93 -6.83
C VAL A 118 1.84 -6.35 -6.81
N ASP A 119 1.90 -7.09 -7.92
CA ASP A 119 1.28 -8.41 -8.03
C ASP A 119 1.94 -9.44 -7.10
N ALA A 120 3.28 -9.46 -7.07
CA ALA A 120 4.01 -10.35 -6.17
C ALA A 120 3.81 -9.95 -4.72
N MET A 121 3.68 -8.65 -4.43
CA MET A 121 3.39 -8.17 -3.08
C MET A 121 2.00 -8.65 -2.64
N TYR A 122 0.99 -8.53 -3.50
CA TYR A 122 -0.36 -9.03 -3.23
C TYR A 122 -0.37 -10.54 -2.99
N PHE A 123 0.31 -11.32 -3.84
CA PHE A 123 0.43 -12.77 -3.66
C PHE A 123 1.10 -13.14 -2.33
N ALA A 124 2.19 -12.46 -1.97
CA ALA A 124 2.88 -12.67 -0.70
C ALA A 124 1.98 -12.33 0.50
N THR A 125 1.24 -11.21 0.43
CA THR A 125 0.27 -10.82 1.46
C THR A 125 -0.86 -11.83 1.60
N MET A 126 -1.44 -12.31 0.50
CA MET A 126 -2.50 -13.34 0.55
C MET A 126 -2.00 -14.64 1.16
N LYS A 127 -0.79 -15.09 0.80
CA LYS A 127 -0.16 -16.27 1.42
C LYS A 127 0.10 -16.06 2.92
N HIS A 128 0.49 -14.85 3.31
CA HIS A 128 0.66 -14.51 4.73
C HIS A 128 -0.67 -14.57 5.48
N ILE A 129 -1.75 -14.04 4.92
CA ILE A 129 -3.11 -14.13 5.49
C ILE A 129 -3.54 -15.59 5.66
N GLU A 130 -3.25 -16.44 4.67
CA GLU A 130 -3.56 -17.89 4.73
C GLU A 130 -2.86 -18.64 5.86
N ALA A 131 -1.73 -18.13 6.33
CA ALA A 131 -0.97 -18.73 7.42
C ALA A 131 -1.41 -18.22 8.81
N GLN A 132 -2.33 -17.26 8.89
CA GLN A 132 -2.84 -16.73 10.17
C GLN A 132 -3.87 -17.66 10.82
N ASN A 133 -4.23 -17.38 12.07
CA ASN A 133 -5.19 -18.18 12.84
C ASN A 133 -6.63 -18.10 12.29
N TYR A 134 -7.00 -16.98 11.67
CA TYR A 134 -8.37 -16.72 11.20
C TYR A 134 -8.40 -16.27 9.73
N PRO A 135 -7.87 -17.07 8.80
CA PRO A 135 -7.64 -16.65 7.42
C PRO A 135 -8.94 -16.32 6.68
N ILE A 136 -10.04 -17.00 7.01
CA ILE A 136 -11.36 -16.76 6.40
C ILE A 136 -11.86 -15.35 6.77
N ILE A 137 -11.84 -15.02 8.07
CA ILE A 137 -12.29 -13.73 8.59
C ILE A 137 -11.44 -12.59 8.00
N ILE A 138 -10.12 -12.75 8.01
CA ILE A 138 -9.19 -11.73 7.49
C ILE A 138 -9.42 -11.53 5.98
N LYS A 139 -9.71 -12.59 5.22
CA LYS A 139 -10.02 -12.49 3.77
C LYS A 139 -11.37 -11.88 3.47
N CYS A 140 -12.35 -11.98 4.37
CA CYS A 140 -13.67 -11.37 4.17
C CYS A 140 -13.55 -9.85 4.01
N ALA A 141 -12.69 -9.19 4.80
CA ALA A 141 -12.51 -7.75 4.75
C ALA A 141 -12.10 -7.22 3.36
N PRO A 142 -10.97 -7.65 2.75
CA PRO A 142 -10.61 -7.22 1.40
C PRO A 142 -11.59 -7.70 0.34
N THR A 143 -12.27 -8.84 0.53
CA THR A 143 -13.32 -9.30 -0.39
C THR A 143 -14.46 -8.27 -0.46
N TRP A 144 -14.96 -7.79 0.68
CA TRP A 144 -15.97 -6.75 0.71
C TRP A 144 -15.48 -5.43 0.10
N LEU A 145 -14.23 -5.04 0.36
CA LEU A 145 -13.66 -3.82 -0.22
C LEU A 145 -13.57 -3.88 -1.76
N VAL A 146 -13.34 -5.05 -2.35
CA VAL A 146 -13.25 -5.21 -3.81
C VAL A 146 -14.64 -5.28 -4.46
N HIS A 147 -15.65 -5.80 -3.75
CA HIS A 147 -16.99 -6.00 -4.30
C HIS A 147 -17.99 -4.86 -4.03
N THR A 148 -17.62 -3.86 -3.23
CA THR A 148 -18.50 -2.72 -2.92
C THR A 148 -18.28 -1.55 -3.87
N CYS A 149 -19.37 -0.90 -4.24
CA CYS A 149 -19.36 0.27 -5.14
C CYS A 149 -19.20 1.60 -4.37
N TRP A 150 -19.19 1.56 -3.05
CA TRP A 150 -19.14 2.72 -2.16
C TRP A 150 -18.11 2.50 -1.05
N MET A 151 -17.60 3.61 -0.51
CA MET A 151 -16.68 3.57 0.63
C MET A 151 -17.39 2.96 1.83
N LEU A 152 -16.86 1.85 2.34
CA LEU A 152 -17.34 1.20 3.56
C LEU A 152 -16.81 1.95 4.78
N SER A 153 -17.69 2.28 5.73
CA SER A 153 -17.25 2.65 7.06
C SER A 153 -16.69 1.43 7.81
N MET A 154 -15.97 1.66 8.91
CA MET A 154 -15.51 0.56 9.76
C MET A 154 -16.70 -0.25 10.29
N ASP A 155 -17.80 0.40 10.68
CA ASP A 155 -18.98 -0.30 11.17
C ASP A 155 -19.62 -1.14 10.06
N ASP A 156 -19.74 -0.62 8.84
CA ASP A 156 -20.28 -1.39 7.70
C ASP A 156 -19.41 -2.63 7.42
N LEU A 157 -18.09 -2.47 7.46
CA LEU A 157 -17.15 -3.57 7.25
C LEU A 157 -17.30 -4.65 8.33
N LEU A 158 -17.42 -4.27 9.60
CA LEU A 158 -17.61 -5.21 10.71
C LEU A 158 -18.94 -5.98 10.57
N HIS A 159 -20.01 -5.30 10.19
CA HIS A 159 -21.30 -5.95 9.92
C HIS A 159 -21.24 -6.88 8.72
N ALA A 160 -20.53 -6.48 7.65
CA ALA A 160 -20.35 -7.30 6.46
C ALA A 160 -19.54 -8.57 6.75
N ILE A 161 -18.50 -8.48 7.59
CA ILE A 161 -17.71 -9.64 8.04
C ILE A 161 -18.56 -10.60 8.88
N ALA A 162 -19.53 -10.09 9.65
CA ALA A 162 -20.44 -10.89 10.46
C ALA A 162 -21.54 -11.62 9.66
N VAL A 163 -21.55 -11.48 8.32
CA VAL A 163 -22.44 -12.24 7.43
C VAL A 163 -21.81 -13.59 7.09
N GLN A 164 -22.54 -14.67 7.32
CA GLN A 164 -22.08 -16.02 6.96
C GLN A 164 -22.08 -16.20 5.42
N PRO A 165 -20.98 -16.65 4.80
CA PRO A 165 -20.89 -16.81 3.35
C PRO A 165 -21.91 -17.80 2.76
N ASP A 166 -22.21 -18.87 3.49
CA ASP A 166 -23.07 -19.95 2.98
C ASP A 166 -24.56 -19.62 3.08
N THR A 167 -24.95 -18.87 4.12
CA THR A 167 -26.36 -18.59 4.41
C THR A 167 -26.77 -17.17 4.05
N PHE A 168 -25.80 -16.28 3.80
CA PHE A 168 -25.98 -14.84 3.63
C PHE A 168 -26.76 -14.19 4.78
N LYS A 169 -26.74 -14.81 5.97
CA LYS A 169 -27.39 -14.28 7.16
C LYS A 169 -26.38 -13.60 8.05
N PHE A 170 -26.76 -12.41 8.51
CA PHE A 170 -26.06 -11.72 9.58
C PHE A 170 -26.15 -12.52 10.88
N ASN A 171 -25.01 -12.71 11.54
CA ASN A 171 -24.95 -13.29 12.87
C ASN A 171 -24.27 -12.28 13.84
N PRO A 172 -25.01 -11.70 14.80
CA PRO A 172 -24.44 -10.76 15.76
C PRO A 172 -23.34 -11.36 16.64
N GLU A 173 -23.30 -12.69 16.81
CA GLU A 173 -22.26 -13.38 17.57
C GLU A 173 -20.90 -13.39 16.85
N LEU A 174 -20.87 -13.08 15.55
CA LEU A 174 -19.65 -12.95 14.75
C LEU A 174 -19.14 -11.50 14.68
N LEU A 175 -19.83 -10.56 15.32
CA LEU A 175 -19.47 -9.14 15.27
C LEU A 175 -18.14 -8.90 16.01
N LEU A 176 -17.16 -8.40 15.27
CA LEU A 176 -15.85 -8.02 15.82
C LEU A 176 -15.87 -6.57 16.28
N THR A 177 -14.91 -6.23 17.16
CA THR A 177 -14.54 -4.83 17.39
C THR A 177 -13.50 -4.40 16.38
N ALA A 178 -13.39 -3.10 16.11
CA ALA A 178 -12.35 -2.55 15.25
C ALA A 178 -10.94 -2.95 15.74
N ASP A 179 -10.70 -2.89 17.05
CA ASP A 179 -9.41 -3.27 17.65
C ASP A 179 -9.10 -4.76 17.46
N THR A 180 -10.11 -5.63 17.59
CA THR A 180 -9.94 -7.05 17.32
C THR A 180 -9.54 -7.28 15.86
N LEU A 181 -10.27 -6.68 14.90
CA LEU A 181 -9.98 -6.84 13.47
C LEU A 181 -8.58 -6.34 13.09
N LEU A 182 -8.15 -5.21 13.65
CA LEU A 182 -6.83 -4.62 13.39
C LEU A 182 -5.68 -5.37 14.07
N SER A 183 -6.00 -6.27 15.02
CA SER A 183 -5.02 -7.10 15.73
C SER A 183 -4.89 -8.53 15.17
N LEU A 184 -5.68 -8.88 14.13
CA LEU A 184 -5.66 -10.20 13.48
C LEU A 184 -4.46 -10.44 12.55
#